data_AF-A0A117LZD5-F1
#
_entry.id   AF-A0A117LZD5-F1
#
_cell.length_a   1.000
_cell.length_b   1.000
_cell.length_c   1.000
_cell.angle_alpha   90.00
_cell.angle_beta   90.00
_cell.angle_gamma   90.00
#
_symmetry.space_group_name_H-M   'P 1'
#
loop_
_entity.id
_entity.type
_entity.pdbx_description
1 polymer ?
#
loop_
_entity_poly.entity_id
_entity_poly.type
_entity_poly.pdbx_seq_one_letter_code
_entity_poly.pdbx_strand_id
1 'polypeptide(L)'
;MHLVGGTEGFIKTPFIIEGALYGVLGGLLASTLIIVPWYIIVYYSRSADFWYWISQIIKDFDLDFLNQFNLPFVLIHYLIHIGVGAILGVVSSYSAVNKYLKDK
;
A
#
# COMPACT_ATOMS: atom_id res chain seq x y z
N MET A 1 3.47 5.47 31.64
CA MET A 1 2.20 4.86 32.10
C MET A 1 2.38 3.62 32.97
N HIS A 2 3.54 2.95 32.96
CA HIS A 2 3.80 1.83 33.89
C HIS A 2 3.68 2.26 35.37
N LEU A 3 4.03 3.51 35.67
CA LEU A 3 3.94 4.12 37.01
C LEU A 3 2.51 4.35 37.53
N VAL A 4 1.48 4.13 36.71
CA VAL A 4 0.06 4.24 37.10
C VAL A 4 -0.69 2.91 36.98
N GLY A 5 0.01 1.77 36.89
CA GLY A 5 -0.57 0.43 36.93
C GLY A 5 -1.18 -0.09 35.61
N GLY A 6 -0.89 0.56 34.47
CA GLY A 6 -1.37 0.09 33.17
C GLY A 6 -0.68 -1.19 32.70
N THR A 7 -1.43 -2.16 32.17
CA THR A 7 -0.88 -3.39 31.58
C THR A 7 -0.07 -3.08 30.32
N GLU A 8 0.90 -3.92 29.96
CA GLU A 8 1.69 -3.71 28.75
C GLU A 8 0.81 -3.57 27.49
N GLY A 9 -0.24 -4.39 27.37
CA GLY A 9 -1.17 -4.29 26.25
C GLY A 9 -1.82 -2.91 26.16
N PHE A 10 -2.31 -2.38 27.28
CA PHE A 10 -2.93 -1.05 27.34
C PHE A 10 -1.97 0.06 26.88
N ILE A 11 -0.68 -0.07 27.19
CA ILE A 11 0.33 0.90 26.78
C ILE A 11 0.66 0.77 25.29
N LYS A 12 0.72 -0.45 24.76
CA LYS A 12 1.18 -0.75 23.38
C LYS A 12 0.10 -0.51 22.32
N THR A 13 -1.16 -0.80 22.62
CA THR A 13 -2.27 -0.70 21.67
C THR A 13 -2.40 0.64 20.92
N PRO A 14 -2.36 1.83 21.57
CA PRO A 14 -2.51 3.09 20.85
C PRO A 14 -1.43 3.31 19.79
N PHE A 15 -0.17 2.97 20.11
CA PHE A 15 0.94 3.08 19.16
C PHE A 15 0.79 2.11 17.98
N ILE A 16 0.29 0.90 18.22
CA ILE A 16 0.07 -0.08 17.16
C ILE A 16 -1.06 0.39 16.22
N ILE A 17 -2.14 0.96 16.77
CA ILE A 17 -3.23 1.53 15.98
C ILE A 17 -2.72 2.71 15.14
N GLU A 18 -1.95 3.61 15.74
CA GLU A 18 -1.34 4.74 15.05
C GLU A 18 -0.41 4.28 13.92
N GLY A 19 0.42 3.26 14.18
CA GLY A 19 1.24 2.60 13.17
C GLY A 19 0.43 2.02 12.02
N ALA A 20 -0.68 1.34 12.32
CA ALA A 20 -1.59 0.80 11.31
C ALA A 20 -2.19 1.92 10.44
N LEU A 21 -2.62 3.03 11.06
CA LEU A 21 -3.18 4.18 10.33
C LEU A 21 -2.14 4.84 9.41
N TYR A 22 -0.90 5.02 9.87
CA TYR A 22 0.19 5.48 9.02
C TYR A 22 0.48 4.49 7.88
N GLY A 23 0.41 3.19 8.16
CA GLY A 23 0.51 2.13 7.16
C GLY A 23 -0.58 2.22 6.09
N VAL A 24 -1.84 2.44 6.48
CA VAL A 24 -2.97 2.64 5.56
C VAL A 24 -2.74 3.85 4.66
N LEU A 25 -2.35 4.99 5.23
CA LEU A 25 -2.07 6.21 4.48
C LEU A 25 -0.89 6.02 3.52
N GLY A 26 0.17 5.34 3.97
CA GLY A 26 1.32 4.99 3.14
C GLY A 26 0.95 4.07 1.99
N GLY A 27 0.12 3.05 2.23
CA GLY A 27 -0.38 2.14 1.20
C GLY A 27 -1.26 2.86 0.17
N LEU A 28 -2.15 3.75 0.62
CA LEU A 28 -2.96 4.60 -0.24
C LEU A 28 -2.10 5.50 -1.12
N LEU A 29 -1.10 6.17 -0.52
CA LEU A 29 -0.19 7.07 -1.22
C LEU A 29 0.67 6.31 -2.24
N ALA A 30 1.25 5.17 -1.86
CA ALA A 30 2.04 4.32 -2.75
C ALA A 30 1.21 3.83 -3.95
N SER A 31 -0.01 3.35 -3.68
CA SER A 31 -0.93 2.90 -4.72
C SER A 31 -1.28 4.02 -5.71
N THR A 32 -1.59 5.22 -5.20
CA THR A 32 -1.87 6.40 -6.03
C THR A 32 -0.67 6.78 -6.91
N LEU A 33 0.54 6.78 -6.34
CA LEU A 33 1.77 7.11 -7.06
C LEU A 33 2.16 6.09 -8.13
N ILE A 34 1.64 4.85 -8.06
CA ILE A 34 1.87 3.83 -9.08
C ILE A 34 0.78 3.91 -10.15
N ILE A 35 -0.49 3.85 -9.74
CA ILE A 35 -1.59 3.63 -10.68
C ILE A 35 -1.95 4.87 -11.50
N VAL A 36 -1.82 6.06 -10.92
CA VAL A 36 -2.15 7.31 -11.64
C VAL A 36 -1.15 7.57 -12.76
N PRO A 37 0.18 7.58 -12.54
CA PRO A 37 1.13 7.73 -13.63
C PRO A 37 1.03 6.61 -14.68
N TRP A 38 0.76 5.37 -14.27
CA TRP A 38 0.54 4.27 -15.20
C TRP A 38 -0.58 4.58 -16.20
N TYR A 39 -1.76 4.95 -15.72
CA TYR A 39 -2.89 5.24 -16.60
C TYR A 39 -2.72 6.51 -17.43
N ILE A 40 -1.97 7.50 -16.92
CA ILE A 40 -1.56 8.67 -17.70
C ILE A 40 -0.70 8.23 -18.89
N ILE A 41 0.34 7.41 -18.67
CA ILE A 41 1.22 6.90 -19.73
C ILE A 41 0.41 6.10 -20.75
N VAL A 42 -0.43 5.18 -20.28
CA VAL A 42 -1.32 4.38 -21.13
C VAL A 42 -2.18 5.28 -22.00
N TYR A 43 -2.79 6.32 -21.44
CA TYR A 43 -3.69 7.22 -22.18
C TYR A 43 -2.96 8.02 -23.26
N TYR A 44 -1.80 8.61 -22.95
CA TYR A 44 -1.04 9.44 -23.89
C TYR A 44 -0.28 8.63 -24.93
N SER A 45 0.10 7.38 -24.61
CA SER A 45 0.95 6.58 -25.51
C SER A 45 0.16 5.78 -26.54
N ARG A 46 -1.19 5.73 -26.47
CA ARG A 46 -2.01 4.89 -27.37
C ARG A 46 -1.82 5.16 -28.86
N SER A 47 -1.47 6.39 -29.23
CA SER A 47 -1.25 6.81 -30.62
C SER A 47 0.19 6.62 -31.09
N ALA A 48 1.10 6.21 -30.21
CA ALA A 48 2.51 6.03 -30.55
C ALA A 48 2.77 4.63 -31.09
N ASP A 49 3.57 4.52 -32.15
CA ASP A 49 3.87 3.24 -32.81
C ASP A 49 4.53 2.21 -31.86
N PHE A 50 5.33 2.67 -30.89
CA PHE A 50 5.95 1.78 -29.90
C PHE A 50 4.92 1.17 -28.93
N TRP A 51 3.78 1.82 -28.72
CA TRP A 51 2.75 1.33 -27.80
C TRP A 51 2.09 0.05 -28.32
N TYR A 52 2.07 -0.15 -29.64
CA TYR A 52 1.60 -1.40 -30.24
C TYR A 52 2.38 -2.60 -29.67
N TRP A 53 3.71 -2.52 -29.65
CA TRP A 53 4.59 -3.57 -29.11
C TRP A 53 4.34 -3.82 -27.62
N ILE A 54 4.19 -2.75 -26.82
CA ILE A 54 3.88 -2.87 -25.38
C ILE A 54 2.52 -3.52 -25.17
N SER A 55 1.51 -3.10 -25.92
CA SER A 55 0.14 -3.62 -25.81
C SER A 55 0.06 -5.10 -26.21
N GLN A 56 0.84 -5.53 -27.20
CA GLN A 56 0.95 -6.95 -27.57
C GLN A 56 1.57 -7.77 -26.45
N ILE A 57 2.69 -7.31 -25.86
CA ILE A 57 3.30 -8.00 -24.72
C ILE A 57 2.30 -8.14 -23.57
N ILE A 58 1.61 -7.05 -23.19
CA ILE A 58 0.59 -7.08 -22.13
C ILE A 58 -0.50 -8.12 -22.44
N LYS A 59 -0.94 -8.19 -23.70
CA LYS A 59 -1.95 -9.15 -24.14
C LYS A 59 -1.45 -10.60 -24.11
N ASP A 60 -0.21 -10.83 -24.51
CA ASP A 60 0.40 -12.16 -24.54
C ASP A 60 0.54 -12.76 -23.13
N PHE A 61 0.66 -11.92 -22.11
CA PHE A 61 0.66 -12.32 -20.70
C PHE A 61 -0.73 -12.37 -20.04
N ASP A 62 -1.82 -12.18 -20.80
CA ASP A 62 -3.20 -12.10 -20.29
C ASP A 62 -3.41 -10.96 -19.27
N LEU A 63 -2.69 -9.85 -19.47
CA LEU A 63 -2.71 -8.67 -18.59
C LEU A 63 -3.50 -7.50 -19.19
N ASP A 64 -4.49 -7.78 -20.05
CA ASP A 64 -5.26 -6.76 -20.78
C ASP A 64 -5.94 -5.70 -19.88
N PHE A 65 -6.16 -6.02 -18.61
CA PHE A 65 -6.65 -5.08 -17.59
C PHE A 65 -5.69 -3.90 -17.32
N LEU A 66 -4.42 -3.98 -17.75
CA LEU A 66 -3.43 -2.90 -17.66
C LEU A 66 -3.50 -1.94 -18.85
N ASN A 67 -3.95 -2.41 -20.03
CA ASN A 67 -4.01 -1.63 -21.28
C ASN A 67 -5.15 -0.59 -21.28
N GLN A 68 -6.14 -0.78 -20.42
CA GLN A 68 -7.29 0.10 -20.30
C GLN A 68 -7.74 0.23 -18.86
N PHE A 69 -8.47 1.31 -18.57
CA PHE A 69 -9.02 1.52 -17.24
C PHE A 69 -9.97 0.38 -16.89
N ASN A 70 -9.61 -0.39 -15.87
CA ASN A 70 -10.40 -1.52 -15.37
C ASN A 70 -10.71 -1.27 -13.89
N LEU A 71 -11.98 -0.92 -13.61
CA LEU A 71 -12.41 -0.55 -12.26
C LEU A 71 -12.17 -1.68 -11.22
N PRO A 72 -12.53 -2.96 -11.49
CA PRO A 72 -12.21 -4.06 -10.59
C PRO A 72 -10.71 -4.16 -10.24
N PHE A 73 -9.84 -4.07 -11.24
CA PHE A 73 -8.39 -4.12 -11.03
C PHE A 73 -7.90 -2.97 -10.16
N VAL A 74 -8.35 -1.73 -10.44
CA VAL A 74 -7.99 -0.55 -9.66
C VAL A 74 -8.38 -0.73 -8.19
N LEU A 75 -9.61 -1.17 -7.93
CA LEU A 75 -10.09 -1.40 -6.56
C LEU A 75 -9.28 -2.48 -5.84
N ILE A 76 -9.02 -3.61 -6.49
CA ILE A 76 -8.21 -4.69 -5.93
C ILE A 76 -6.78 -4.20 -5.65
N HIS A 77 -6.18 -3.45 -6.57
CA HIS A 77 -4.86 -2.85 -6.40
C HIS A 77 -4.79 -1.95 -5.16
N TYR A 78 -5.77 -1.04 -4.98
CA TYR A 78 -5.85 -0.19 -3.78
C TYR A 78 -6.03 -1.01 -2.51
N LEU A 79 -6.94 -1.99 -2.50
CA LEU A 79 -7.19 -2.85 -1.34
C LEU A 79 -5.94 -3.62 -0.91
N ILE A 80 -5.20 -4.18 -1.87
CA ILE A 80 -3.95 -4.91 -1.58
C ILE A 80 -2.90 -3.97 -1.00
N HIS A 81 -2.68 -2.79 -1.61
CA HIS A 81 -1.65 -1.86 -1.15
C HIS A 81 -1.97 -1.27 0.21
N ILE A 82 -3.23 -0.93 0.47
CA ILE A 82 -3.68 -0.46 1.79
C ILE A 82 -3.55 -1.58 2.83
N GLY A 83 -3.96 -2.80 2.49
CA GLY A 83 -3.84 -3.95 3.38
C GLY A 83 -2.39 -4.27 3.75
N VAL A 84 -1.50 -4.33 2.76
CA VAL A 84 -0.06 -4.52 2.98
C VAL A 84 0.53 -3.35 3.76
N GLY A 85 0.18 -2.11 3.41
CA GLY A 85 0.60 -0.91 4.12
C GLY A 85 0.22 -0.97 5.61
N ALA A 86 -1.03 -1.32 5.92
CA ALA A 86 -1.50 -1.48 7.28
C ALA A 86 -0.72 -2.55 8.05
N ILE A 87 -0.47 -3.71 7.44
CA ILE A 87 0.35 -4.79 8.04
C ILE A 87 1.76 -4.29 8.35
N LEU A 88 2.41 -3.60 7.40
CA LEU A 88 3.73 -3.02 7.60
C LEU A 88 3.73 -1.97 8.72
N GLY A 89 2.68 -1.14 8.80
CA GLY A 89 2.47 -0.17 9.87
C GLY A 89 2.36 -0.81 11.26
N VAL A 90 1.58 -1.89 11.37
CA VAL A 90 1.45 -2.68 12.59
C VAL A 90 2.78 -3.31 12.98
N VAL A 91 3.46 -4.00 12.05
CA VAL A 91 4.72 -4.71 12.33
C VAL A 91 5.83 -3.75 12.73
N SER A 92 5.95 -2.61 12.03
CA SER A 92 6.95 -1.59 12.34
C SER A 92 6.72 -0.95 13.70
N SER A 93 5.47 -0.55 14.00
CA SER A 93 5.13 0.02 15.31
C SER A 93 5.30 -0.98 16.44
N TYR A 94 4.85 -2.23 16.26
CA TYR A 94 5.05 -3.30 17.24
C TYR A 94 6.54 -3.53 17.55
N SER A 95 7.39 -3.56 16.52
CA SER A 95 8.83 -3.69 16.66
C SER A 95 9.44 -2.52 17.43
N ALA A 96 9.07 -1.28 17.09
CA ALA A 96 9.54 -0.08 17.77
C ALA A 96 9.13 -0.08 19.25
N VAL A 97 7.85 -0.29 19.52
CA VAL A 97 7.29 -0.27 20.87
C VAL A 97 7.91 -1.35 21.76
N ASN A 98 8.11 -2.57 21.24
CA ASN A 98 8.79 -3.62 21.99
C ASN A 98 10.27 -3.31 22.26
N LYS A 99 10.95 -2.57 21.39
CA LYS A 99 12.33 -2.12 21.64
C LYS A 99 12.37 -1.09 22.77
N TYR A 100 11.50 -0.07 22.73
CA TYR A 100 11.57 1.06 23.66
C TYR A 100 10.91 0.81 25.02
N LEU A 101 9.97 -0.14 25.11
CA LEU A 101 9.34 -0.51 26.39
C LEU A 101 10.06 -1.64 27.13
N LYS A 102 11.09 -2.28 26.51
CA LYS A 102 11.91 -3.31 27.18
C LYS A 102 12.97 -2.73 28.11
N ASP A 103 13.30 -1.43 27.96
CA ASP A 103 14.29 -0.75 28.79
C ASP A 103 13.60 -0.09 30.00
N LYS A 104 13.19 -0.95 30.96
CA LYS A 104 13.19 -0.71 32.41
C LYS A 104 12.76 -1.97 33.16
#